data_AF-A0A9D4LK73-F1
#
_entry.id   AF-A0A9D4LK73-F1
#
_cell.length_a   1.000
_cell.length_b   1.000
_cell.length_c   1.000
_cell.angle_alpha   90.00
_cell.angle_beta   90.00
_cell.angle_gamma   90.00
#
_symmetry.space_group_name_H-M   'P 1'
#
loop_
_entity.id
_entity.type
_entity.pdbx_description
1 polymer ?
#
loop_
_entity_poly.entity_id
_entity_poly.type
_entity_poly.pdbx_seq_one_letter_code
_entity_poly.pdbx_strand_id
1 'polypeptide(L)'
;MEYVKNELNTSFANVDELNSKLAENNMTIATLETNLRSALNMHERKLTIISDILISKYREDGTNCRLLGLSRPVMYEKSEYIVVNTSMNFQDATECCKQMSAHLPEVQDREENDFLWKSFGYIFLGGTDLEREGLWKWAHSGTSIPLRSQAGFQNWRDGEPNNVKGNENCLELSTSGYWNDLSCGVHMHRHMKVVCEL
;
A
#
# COMPACT_ATOMS: atom_id res chain seq x y z
N MET A 1 -50.60 1.79 -46.81
CA MET A 1 -50.73 1.50 -45.37
C MET A 1 -50.13 0.13 -45.00
N GLU A 2 -50.44 -0.95 -45.73
CA GLU A 2 -49.87 -2.30 -45.50
C GLU A 2 -48.33 -2.33 -45.43
N TYR A 3 -47.68 -1.67 -46.39
CA TYR A 3 -46.22 -1.64 -46.52
C TYR A 3 -45.52 -1.06 -45.28
N VAL A 4 -45.98 0.11 -44.82
CA VAL A 4 -45.42 0.80 -43.64
C VAL A 4 -45.64 -0.03 -42.36
N LYS A 5 -46.78 -0.72 -42.25
CA LYS A 5 -47.07 -1.61 -41.12
C LYS A 5 -46.13 -2.82 -41.09
N ASN A 6 -45.81 -3.38 -42.25
CA ASN A 6 -44.85 -4.49 -42.34
C ASN A 6 -43.43 -4.05 -42.01
N GLU A 7 -42.96 -2.91 -42.52
CA GLU A 7 -41.64 -2.36 -42.15
C GLU A 7 -41.54 -2.08 -40.64
N LEU A 8 -42.59 -1.52 -40.04
CA LEU A 8 -42.63 -1.25 -38.61
C LEU A 8 -42.56 -2.53 -37.78
N ASN A 9 -43.29 -3.58 -38.16
CA ASN A 9 -43.24 -4.89 -37.50
C ASN A 9 -41.85 -5.53 -37.60
N THR A 10 -41.20 -5.45 -38.78
CA THR A 10 -39.82 -5.93 -38.95
C THR A 10 -38.84 -5.14 -38.07
N SER A 11 -39.01 -3.82 -37.98
CA SER A 11 -38.16 -2.99 -37.11
C SER A 11 -38.31 -3.34 -35.63
N PHE A 12 -39.53 -3.63 -35.14
CA PHE A 12 -39.74 -4.09 -33.76
C PHE A 12 -39.08 -5.44 -33.49
N ALA A 13 -39.24 -6.41 -34.40
CA ALA A 13 -38.58 -7.71 -34.27
C ALA A 13 -37.05 -7.59 -34.19
N ASN A 14 -36.45 -6.69 -34.98
CA ASN A 14 -35.01 -6.43 -34.93
C ASN A 14 -34.58 -5.81 -33.59
N VAL A 15 -35.40 -4.94 -33.00
CA VAL A 15 -35.12 -4.34 -31.68
C VAL A 15 -35.19 -5.40 -30.57
N ASP A 16 -36.17 -6.30 -30.62
CA ASP A 16 -36.29 -7.40 -29.65
C ASP A 16 -35.11 -8.37 -29.72
N GLU A 17 -34.63 -8.68 -30.93
CA GLU A 17 -33.42 -9.48 -31.14
C GLU A 17 -32.17 -8.78 -30.58
N LEU A 18 -32.02 -7.48 -30.82
CA LEU A 18 -30.91 -6.69 -30.28
C LEU A 18 -30.94 -6.62 -28.75
N ASN A 19 -32.11 -6.46 -28.15
CA ASN A 19 -32.28 -6.46 -26.69
C ASN A 19 -31.91 -7.80 -26.07
N SER A 20 -32.27 -8.91 -26.74
CA SER A 20 -31.91 -10.26 -26.29
C SER A 20 -30.38 -10.47 -26.33
N LYS A 21 -29.73 -10.07 -27.44
CA LYS A 21 -28.26 -10.09 -27.55
C LYS A 21 -27.57 -9.20 -26.51
N LEU A 22 -28.14 -8.04 -26.21
CA LEU A 22 -27.62 -7.15 -25.18
C LEU A 22 -27.69 -7.81 -23.79
N ALA A 23 -28.78 -8.51 -23.47
CA ALA A 23 -28.91 -9.23 -22.20
C ALA A 23 -27.88 -10.37 -22.07
N GLU A 24 -27.67 -11.15 -23.14
CA GLU A 24 -26.64 -12.20 -23.19
C GLU A 24 -25.22 -11.62 -23.02
N ASN A 25 -24.92 -10.52 -23.70
CA ASN A 25 -23.63 -9.83 -23.57
C ASN A 25 -23.41 -9.32 -22.13
N ASN A 26 -24.43 -8.71 -21.51
CA ASN A 26 -24.35 -8.23 -20.13
C ASN A 26 -24.10 -9.39 -19.14
N MET A 27 -24.77 -10.54 -19.33
CA MET A 27 -24.54 -11.73 -18.52
C MET A 27 -23.13 -12.30 -18.71
N THR A 28 -22.63 -12.27 -19.95
CA THR A 28 -21.26 -12.71 -20.28
C THR A 28 -20.22 -11.80 -19.61
N ILE A 29 -20.42 -10.47 -19.66
CA ILE A 29 -19.54 -9.49 -18.99
C ILE A 29 -19.49 -9.75 -17.49
N ALA A 30 -20.64 -9.89 -16.83
CA ALA A 30 -20.69 -10.17 -15.39
C ALA A 30 -19.94 -11.46 -15.01
N THR A 31 -20.03 -12.49 -15.86
CA THR A 31 -19.31 -13.75 -15.67
C THR A 31 -17.80 -13.55 -15.82
N LEU A 32 -17.36 -12.81 -16.85
CA LEU A 32 -15.95 -12.48 -17.06
C LEU A 32 -15.37 -11.67 -15.91
N GLU A 33 -16.10 -10.68 -15.38
CA GLU A 33 -15.68 -9.90 -14.22
C GLU A 33 -15.48 -10.77 -12.99
N THR A 34 -16.41 -11.71 -12.75
CA THR A 34 -16.33 -12.65 -11.62
C THR A 34 -15.12 -13.59 -11.76
N ASN A 35 -14.87 -14.09 -12.97
CA ASN A 35 -13.72 -14.94 -13.26
C ASN A 35 -12.40 -14.18 -13.10
N LEU A 36 -12.33 -12.94 -13.57
CA LEU A 36 -11.15 -12.08 -13.43
C LEU A 36 -10.85 -11.79 -11.96
N ARG A 37 -11.86 -11.44 -11.16
CA ARG A 37 -11.72 -11.24 -9.70
C ARG A 37 -11.22 -12.51 -9.00
N SER A 38 -11.76 -13.67 -9.38
CA SER A 38 -11.35 -14.96 -8.80
C SER A 38 -9.90 -15.30 -9.16
N ALA A 39 -9.49 -15.05 -10.41
CA ALA A 39 -8.12 -15.25 -10.85
C ALA A 39 -7.13 -14.30 -10.13
N LEU A 40 -7.52 -13.03 -9.96
CA LEU A 40 -6.73 -12.05 -9.21
C LEU A 40 -6.52 -12.50 -7.76
N ASN A 41 -7.59 -12.92 -7.08
CA ASN A 41 -7.52 -13.45 -5.72
C ASN A 41 -6.61 -14.68 -5.61
N MET A 42 -6.63 -15.57 -6.62
CA MET A 42 -5.73 -16.73 -6.65
C MET A 42 -4.27 -16.31 -6.84
N HIS A 43 -4.01 -15.32 -7.70
CA HIS A 43 -2.66 -14.79 -7.91
C HIS A 43 -2.12 -14.13 -6.64
N GLU A 44 -2.93 -13.32 -5.95
CA GLU A 44 -2.57 -12.70 -4.67
C GLU A 44 -2.20 -13.73 -3.61
N ARG A 45 -2.96 -14.83 -3.49
CA ARG A 45 -2.63 -15.93 -2.56
C ARG A 45 -1.28 -16.56 -2.85
N LYS A 46 -0.93 -16.75 -4.13
CA LYS A 46 0.39 -17.28 -4.52
C LYS A 46 1.50 -16.30 -4.15
N LEU A 47 1.29 -15.00 -4.37
CA LEU A 47 2.23 -13.96 -3.96
C LEU A 47 2.43 -13.93 -2.44
N THR A 48 1.36 -14.09 -1.65
CA THR A 48 1.46 -14.21 -0.19
C THR A 48 2.35 -15.38 0.22
N ILE A 49 2.13 -16.58 -0.34
CA ILE A 49 2.94 -17.76 -0.01
C ILE A 49 4.42 -17.55 -0.38
N ILE A 50 4.70 -16.95 -1.54
CA ILE A 50 6.08 -16.63 -1.94
C ILE A 50 6.70 -15.61 -0.98
N SER A 51 5.95 -14.56 -0.60
CA SER A 51 6.39 -13.56 0.38
C SER A 51 6.72 -14.22 1.72
N ASP A 52 5.86 -15.10 2.23
CA ASP A 52 6.08 -15.80 3.51
C ASP A 52 7.34 -16.67 3.48
N ILE A 53 7.59 -17.38 2.38
CA ILE A 53 8.81 -18.18 2.18
C ILE A 53 10.06 -17.29 2.11
N LEU A 54 9.98 -16.12 1.47
CA LEU A 54 11.09 -15.18 1.41
C LEU A 54 11.40 -14.60 2.80
N ILE A 55 10.37 -14.28 3.59
CA ILE A 55 10.52 -13.79 4.96
C ILE A 55 11.09 -14.88 5.87
N SER A 56 10.63 -16.13 5.76
CA SER A 56 11.16 -17.23 6.57
C SER A 56 12.65 -17.44 6.30
N LYS A 57 13.05 -17.43 5.01
CA LYS A 57 14.46 -17.49 4.61
C LYS A 57 15.27 -16.25 5.04
N TYR A 58 14.66 -15.07 5.02
CA TYR A 58 15.27 -13.86 5.54
C TYR A 58 15.61 -14.02 7.03
N ARG A 59 14.65 -14.53 7.83
CA ARG A 59 14.81 -14.73 9.27
C ARG A 59 15.77 -15.88 9.63
N GLU A 60 15.80 -16.95 8.83
CA GLU A 60 16.63 -18.14 9.09
C GLU A 60 18.10 -17.93 8.69
N ASP A 61 18.35 -17.44 7.48
CA ASP A 61 19.69 -17.43 6.87
C ASP A 61 20.28 -16.01 6.76
N GLY A 62 19.54 -14.99 7.20
CA GLY A 62 19.92 -13.59 7.00
C GLY A 62 19.99 -13.23 5.51
N THR A 63 19.09 -13.82 4.69
CA THR A 63 19.04 -13.58 3.24
C THR A 63 19.16 -12.07 2.98
N ASN A 64 20.11 -11.66 2.14
CA ASN A 64 20.42 -10.25 1.96
C ASN A 64 19.16 -9.46 1.55
N CYS A 65 18.70 -8.52 2.39
CA CYS A 65 17.56 -7.65 2.10
C CYS A 65 17.67 -6.97 0.72
N ARG A 66 18.90 -6.72 0.24
CA ARG A 66 19.18 -6.18 -1.09
C ARG A 66 18.69 -7.05 -2.25
N LEU A 67 18.56 -8.37 -2.05
CA LEU A 67 17.96 -9.29 -3.03
C LEU A 67 16.42 -9.20 -3.05
N LEU A 68 15.80 -8.64 -2.02
CA LEU A 68 14.37 -8.33 -1.96
C LEU A 68 14.07 -6.91 -2.48
N GLY A 69 15.05 -6.01 -2.34
CA GLY A 69 15.06 -4.64 -2.87
C GLY A 69 15.56 -4.52 -4.32
N LEU A 70 15.13 -5.41 -5.23
CA LEU A 70 15.53 -5.35 -6.66
C LEU A 70 14.79 -4.27 -7.46
N SER A 71 14.00 -3.42 -6.80
CA SER A 71 13.34 -2.31 -7.48
C SER A 71 14.40 -1.29 -7.93
N ARG A 72 14.15 -0.66 -9.08
CA ARG A 72 14.97 0.49 -9.50
C ARG A 72 14.80 1.59 -8.45
N PRO A 73 15.89 2.16 -7.94
CA PRO A 73 15.78 3.23 -6.97
C PRO A 73 15.05 4.44 -7.54
N VAL A 74 14.24 5.08 -6.72
CA VAL A 74 13.55 6.33 -7.05
C VAL A 74 14.28 7.45 -6.32
N MET A 75 14.69 8.48 -7.05
CA MET A 75 15.39 9.62 -6.48
C MET A 75 14.42 10.72 -6.11
N TYR A 76 14.63 11.33 -4.93
CA TYR A 76 14.03 12.61 -4.58
C TYR A 76 15.08 13.45 -3.84
N GLU A 77 15.29 14.66 -4.35
CA GLU A 77 16.42 15.51 -3.97
C GLU A 77 17.78 14.78 -3.97
N LYS A 78 18.30 14.47 -2.77
CA LYS A 78 19.60 13.81 -2.58
C LYS A 78 19.47 12.39 -2.04
N SER A 79 18.26 11.95 -1.68
CA SER A 79 17.98 10.63 -1.13
C SER A 79 17.59 9.64 -2.22
N GLU A 80 17.97 8.39 -2.01
CA GLU A 80 17.62 7.26 -2.86
C GLU A 80 16.61 6.37 -2.13
N TYR A 81 15.45 6.10 -2.75
CA TYR A 81 14.38 5.29 -2.15
C TYR A 81 14.25 3.96 -2.89
N ILE A 82 14.40 2.85 -2.15
CA ILE A 82 14.32 1.48 -2.68
C ILE A 82 13.12 0.77 -2.07
N VAL A 83 12.26 0.22 -2.93
CA VAL A 83 11.13 -0.61 -2.49
C VAL A 83 11.58 -2.04 -2.26
N VAL A 84 11.29 -2.58 -1.08
CA VAL A 84 11.44 -3.99 -0.75
C VAL A 84 10.13 -4.70 -1.07
N ASN A 85 10.15 -5.62 -2.03
CA ASN A 85 8.95 -6.28 -2.59
C ASN A 85 8.46 -7.45 -1.71
N THR A 86 8.49 -7.30 -0.40
CA THR A 86 8.13 -8.34 0.57
C THR A 86 7.45 -7.69 1.77
N SER A 87 6.31 -8.23 2.17
CA SER A 87 5.58 -7.72 3.35
C SER A 87 6.41 -8.02 4.60
N MET A 88 6.55 -7.05 5.49
CA MET A 88 7.31 -7.21 6.74
C MET A 88 6.54 -6.54 7.88
N ASN A 89 6.82 -6.94 9.12
CA ASN A 89 6.45 -6.09 10.25
C ASN A 89 7.46 -4.94 10.35
N PHE A 90 7.18 -3.97 11.23
CA PHE A 90 8.02 -2.78 11.37
C PHE A 90 9.48 -3.12 11.75
N GLN A 91 9.68 -4.10 12.64
CA GLN A 91 11.00 -4.49 13.11
C GLN A 91 11.82 -5.13 11.99
N ASP A 92 11.25 -6.10 11.27
CA ASP A 92 11.87 -6.76 10.13
C ASP A 92 12.19 -5.73 9.03
N ALA A 93 11.27 -4.81 8.74
CA ALA A 93 11.46 -3.74 7.75
C ALA A 93 12.62 -2.80 8.13
N THR A 94 12.66 -2.38 9.40
CA THR A 94 13.75 -1.53 9.94
C THR A 94 15.10 -2.23 9.79
N GLU A 95 15.18 -3.51 10.15
CA GLU A 95 16.42 -4.27 10.07
C GLU A 95 16.84 -4.55 8.63
N CYS A 96 15.87 -4.78 7.74
CA CYS A 96 16.09 -4.94 6.30
C CYS A 96 16.76 -3.70 5.71
N CYS A 97 16.22 -2.50 5.99
CA CYS A 97 16.81 -1.25 5.51
C CYS A 97 18.24 -1.06 6.06
N LYS A 98 18.48 -1.35 7.34
CA LYS A 98 19.84 -1.27 7.92
C LYS A 98 20.86 -2.16 7.21
N GLN A 99 20.48 -3.38 6.79
CA GLN A 99 21.38 -4.25 6.01
C GLN A 99 21.80 -3.63 4.67
N MET A 100 20.97 -2.74 4.13
CA MET A 100 21.24 -1.99 2.91
C MET A 100 21.96 -0.66 3.18
N SER A 101 22.41 -0.41 4.43
CA SER A 101 22.93 0.88 4.88
C SER A 101 21.93 2.03 4.71
N ALA A 102 20.64 1.70 4.85
CA ALA A 102 19.48 2.58 4.69
C ALA A 102 18.65 2.61 5.98
N HIS A 103 17.59 3.40 6.02
CA HIS A 103 16.57 3.39 7.08
C HIS A 103 15.16 3.48 6.50
N LEU A 104 14.13 3.25 7.32
CA LEU A 104 12.75 3.59 6.92
C LEU A 104 12.64 5.12 6.75
N PRO A 105 11.79 5.64 5.85
CA PRO A 105 11.82 7.05 5.49
C PRO A 105 11.49 7.98 6.66
N GLU A 106 12.27 9.05 6.81
CA GLU A 106 12.08 10.06 7.86
C GLU A 106 11.67 11.39 7.24
N VAL A 107 10.37 11.68 7.28
CA VAL A 107 9.79 12.79 6.53
C VAL A 107 10.18 14.15 7.13
N GLN A 108 10.83 14.99 6.33
CA GLN A 108 11.32 16.30 6.74
C GLN A 108 10.29 17.41 6.53
N ASP A 109 9.55 17.34 5.42
CA ASP A 109 8.61 18.39 5.01
C ASP A 109 7.41 17.86 4.21
N ARG A 110 6.56 18.81 3.79
CA ARG A 110 5.31 18.51 3.07
C ARG A 110 5.61 17.95 1.69
N GLU A 111 6.61 18.49 1.02
CA GLU A 111 6.98 18.14 -0.33
C GLU A 111 7.50 16.70 -0.39
N GLU A 112 8.32 16.29 0.57
CA GLU A 112 8.76 14.91 0.72
C GLU A 112 7.60 13.97 1.06
N ASN A 113 6.72 14.35 2.00
CA ASN A 113 5.51 13.55 2.31
C ASN A 113 4.69 13.28 1.04
N ASP A 114 4.44 14.33 0.25
CA ASP A 114 3.67 14.25 -0.98
C ASP A 114 4.38 13.40 -2.04
N PHE A 115 5.71 13.50 -2.14
CA PHE A 115 6.52 12.65 -3.01
C PHE A 115 6.38 11.17 -2.62
N LEU A 116 6.55 10.85 -1.33
CA LEU A 116 6.44 9.48 -0.82
C LEU A 116 5.05 8.91 -1.08
N TRP A 117 3.99 9.69 -0.81
CA TRP A 117 2.62 9.27 -1.04
C TRP A 117 2.34 9.01 -2.53
N LYS A 118 2.74 9.92 -3.42
CA LYS A 118 2.52 9.79 -4.87
C LYS A 118 3.32 8.63 -5.47
N SER A 119 4.54 8.38 -4.97
CA SER A 119 5.45 7.38 -5.52
C SER A 119 5.15 5.98 -5.00
N PHE A 120 4.83 5.86 -3.70
CA PHE A 120 4.77 4.57 -3.02
C PHE A 120 3.39 4.25 -2.44
N GLY A 121 2.58 5.28 -2.15
CA GLY A 121 1.25 5.12 -1.57
C GLY A 121 1.34 4.74 -0.10
N TYR A 122 0.85 3.55 0.23
CA TYR A 122 0.78 3.05 1.60
C TYR A 122 2.11 2.41 2.02
N ILE A 123 2.82 3.02 2.97
CA ILE A 123 4.16 2.57 3.41
C ILE A 123 4.36 2.71 4.92
N PHE A 124 5.33 1.98 5.45
CA PHE A 124 5.93 2.32 6.75
C PHE A 124 6.77 3.59 6.62
N LEU A 125 6.73 4.41 7.67
CA LEU A 125 7.69 5.49 7.91
C LEU A 125 8.59 5.10 9.08
N GLY A 126 9.73 5.78 9.25
CA GLY A 126 10.69 5.51 10.33
C GLY A 126 10.26 5.98 11.72
N GLY A 127 9.02 6.46 11.89
CA GLY A 127 8.52 7.01 13.15
C GLY A 127 8.08 5.94 14.14
N THR A 128 8.40 6.15 15.41
CA THR A 128 8.00 5.26 16.52
C THR A 128 7.99 5.99 17.86
N ASP A 129 7.16 5.55 18.79
CA ASP A 129 7.19 5.93 20.20
C ASP A 129 7.38 4.72 21.14
N LEU A 130 7.87 3.59 20.61
CA LEU A 130 8.14 2.33 21.35
C LEU A 130 8.97 2.52 22.64
N GLU A 131 9.87 3.51 22.67
CA GLU A 131 10.67 3.80 23.88
C GLU A 131 9.83 4.46 24.98
N ARG A 132 8.90 5.33 24.60
CA ARG A 132 8.07 6.08 25.52
C ARG A 132 6.80 6.56 24.81
N GLU A 133 5.70 5.90 25.15
CA GLU A 133 4.34 6.23 24.72
C GLU A 133 4.08 7.74 24.68
N GLY A 134 3.58 8.23 23.53
CA GLY A 134 3.25 9.63 23.28
C GLY A 134 4.45 10.53 22.97
N LEU A 135 5.69 10.01 23.00
CA LEU A 135 6.89 10.71 22.53
C LEU A 135 7.39 10.08 21.22
N TRP A 136 6.79 10.53 20.13
CA TRP A 136 7.17 10.11 18.79
C TRP A 136 8.53 10.66 18.38
N LYS A 137 9.34 9.78 17.79
CA LYS A 137 10.62 10.13 17.22
C LYS A 137 10.88 9.35 15.94
N TRP A 138 11.72 9.92 15.10
CA TRP A 138 12.30 9.20 13.99
C TRP A 138 13.38 8.22 14.50
N ALA A 139 13.28 6.95 14.12
CA ALA A 139 14.08 5.87 14.71
C ALA A 139 15.57 5.95 14.35
N HIS A 140 15.92 6.45 13.16
CA HIS A 140 17.29 6.58 12.70
C HIS A 140 17.94 7.88 13.17
N SER A 141 17.33 9.05 12.94
CA SER A 141 17.92 10.34 13.40
C SER A 141 17.74 10.60 14.88
N GLY A 142 16.74 9.98 15.52
CA GLY A 142 16.35 10.25 16.91
C GLY A 142 15.59 11.57 17.10
N THR A 143 15.30 12.28 16.01
CA THR A 143 14.62 13.58 16.05
C THR A 143 13.17 13.42 16.46
N SER A 144 12.67 14.31 17.33
CA SER A 144 11.27 14.26 17.78
C SER A 144 10.30 14.59 16.65
N ILE A 145 9.20 13.84 16.57
CA ILE A 145 8.09 14.10 15.65
C ILE A 145 7.03 14.88 16.42
N PRO A 146 6.69 16.12 16.01
CA PRO A 146 5.72 16.91 16.74
C PRO A 146 4.30 16.35 16.57
N LEU A 147 3.51 16.41 17.64
CA LEU A 147 2.06 16.22 17.57
C LEU A 147 1.38 17.45 16.95
N ARG A 148 0.12 17.32 16.52
CA ARG A 148 -0.63 18.44 15.91
C ARG A 148 -0.72 19.70 16.78
N SER A 149 -0.59 19.56 18.09
CA SER A 149 -0.60 20.66 19.07
C SER A 149 0.76 21.33 19.28
N GLN A 150 1.82 20.83 18.62
CA GLN A 150 3.20 21.26 18.80
C GLN A 150 3.73 21.95 17.53
N ALA A 151 4.78 22.75 17.68
CA ALA A 151 5.44 23.42 16.57
C ALA A 151 6.36 22.46 15.79
N GLY A 152 6.42 22.63 14.48
CA GLY A 152 7.24 21.81 13.57
C GLY A 152 6.39 21.14 12.50
N PHE A 153 7.04 20.53 11.51
CA PHE A 153 6.34 19.80 10.48
C PHE A 153 5.79 18.48 11.03
N GLN A 154 4.51 18.25 10.80
CA GLN A 154 3.85 16.98 11.02
C GLN A 154 2.72 16.83 10.01
N ASN A 155 2.35 15.58 9.72
CA ASN A 155 1.26 15.29 8.80
C ASN A 155 0.31 14.20 9.34
N TRP A 156 0.11 14.17 10.65
CA TRP A 156 -0.86 13.30 11.31
C TRP A 156 -2.25 13.50 10.74
N ARG A 157 -2.94 12.39 10.49
CA ARG A 157 -4.37 12.38 10.16
C ARG A 157 -5.16 12.98 11.33
N ASP A 158 -6.30 13.59 11.03
CA ASP A 158 -7.21 14.08 12.06
C ASP A 158 -7.60 12.95 13.02
N GLY A 159 -7.27 13.14 14.31
CA GLY A 159 -7.51 12.16 15.37
C GLY A 159 -6.28 11.34 15.77
N GLU A 160 -5.22 11.36 14.95
CA GLU A 160 -4.01 10.58 15.19
C GLU A 160 -2.89 11.39 15.87
N PRO A 161 -1.95 10.72 16.57
CA PRO A 161 -1.98 9.29 16.92
C PRO A 161 -3.02 9.00 18.01
N ASN A 162 -3.76 7.89 17.88
CA ASN A 162 -4.88 7.57 18.78
C ASN A 162 -4.61 6.38 19.72
N ASN A 163 -3.53 5.63 19.46
CA ASN A 163 -3.08 4.45 20.18
C ASN A 163 -4.19 3.41 20.42
N VAL A 164 -4.81 2.89 19.36
CA VAL A 164 -5.91 1.91 19.47
C VAL A 164 -5.46 0.73 20.34
N LYS A 165 -6.21 0.48 21.41
CA LYS A 165 -5.96 -0.60 22.39
C LYS A 165 -4.61 -0.51 23.12
N GLY A 166 -3.92 0.64 23.07
CA GLY A 166 -2.66 0.84 23.78
C GLY A 166 -1.48 0.06 23.18
N ASN A 167 -1.49 -0.21 21.87
CA ASN A 167 -0.47 -1.02 21.20
C ASN A 167 -0.12 -0.55 19.78
N GLU A 168 -0.22 0.75 19.50
CA GLU A 168 0.12 1.33 18.20
C GLU A 168 1.34 2.23 18.31
N ASN A 169 2.53 1.64 18.15
CA ASN A 169 3.80 2.30 18.44
C ASN A 169 4.66 2.58 17.19
N CYS A 170 4.09 2.41 15.99
CA CYS A 170 4.80 2.48 14.73
C CYS A 170 4.05 3.34 13.72
N LEU A 171 4.77 4.10 12.91
CA LEU A 171 4.20 5.09 11.99
C LEU A 171 3.99 4.53 10.58
N GLU A 172 2.82 4.77 10.00
CA GLU A 172 2.56 4.60 8.57
C GLU A 172 2.26 5.93 7.88
N LEU A 173 2.57 5.97 6.59
CA LEU A 173 1.94 6.89 5.64
C LEU A 173 0.75 6.16 5.01
N SER A 174 -0.46 6.54 5.41
CA SER A 174 -1.68 5.85 4.98
C SER A 174 -2.04 6.14 3.52
N THR A 175 -3.03 5.40 2.99
CA THR A 175 -3.53 5.60 1.61
C THR A 175 -4.07 7.01 1.33
N SER A 176 -4.44 7.78 2.36
CA SER A 176 -4.90 9.17 2.23
C SER A 176 -3.76 10.20 2.16
N GLY A 177 -2.52 9.77 2.34
CA GLY A 177 -1.33 10.64 2.35
C GLY A 177 -1.05 11.30 3.69
N TYR A 178 -1.76 10.92 4.75
CA TYR A 178 -1.56 11.37 6.14
C TYR A 178 -1.00 10.24 7.01
N TRP A 179 -0.35 10.63 8.10
CA TRP A 179 0.26 9.70 9.04
C TRP A 179 -0.76 9.11 10.01
N ASN A 180 -0.52 7.87 10.38
CA ASN A 180 -1.32 7.12 11.34
C ASN A 180 -0.39 6.24 12.18
N ASP A 181 -0.71 6.06 13.46
CA ASP A 181 -0.06 5.05 14.28
C ASP A 181 -0.71 3.68 14.06
N LEU A 182 0.10 2.63 14.13
CA LEU A 182 -0.38 1.26 14.04
C LEU A 182 0.44 0.32 14.92
N SER A 183 -0.09 -0.88 15.12
CA SER A 183 0.67 -1.91 15.80
C SER A 183 1.87 -2.36 14.98
N CYS A 184 3.07 -2.29 15.58
CA CYS A 184 4.33 -2.65 14.91
C CYS A 184 4.36 -4.07 14.35
N GLY A 185 3.57 -4.98 14.95
CA GLY A 185 3.46 -6.38 14.53
C GLY A 185 2.47 -6.64 13.41
N VAL A 186 1.88 -5.61 12.78
CA VAL A 186 0.96 -5.83 11.67
C VAL A 186 1.70 -6.41 10.48
N HIS A 187 1.36 -7.66 10.15
CA HIS A 187 1.81 -8.37 8.95
C HIS A 187 0.78 -8.33 7.81
N MET A 188 -0.45 -7.85 8.10
CA MET A 188 -1.66 -8.20 7.35
C MET A 188 -2.21 -7.08 6.44
N HIS A 189 -1.57 -5.92 6.40
CA HIS A 189 -1.92 -4.90 5.42
C HIS A 189 -1.27 -5.27 4.08
N ARG A 190 -1.97 -6.12 3.30
CA ARG A 190 -1.54 -6.73 2.02
C ARG A 190 -1.01 -5.75 0.95
N HIS A 191 -1.08 -4.45 1.18
CA HIS A 191 -0.64 -3.41 0.25
C HIS A 191 0.35 -2.42 0.86
N MET A 192 0.70 -2.55 2.14
CA MET A 192 1.73 -1.70 2.73
C MET A 192 3.09 -2.14 2.23
N LYS A 193 3.82 -1.20 1.62
CA LYS A 193 5.17 -1.47 1.09
C LYS A 193 6.21 -1.08 2.14
N VAL A 194 7.32 -1.81 2.11
CA VAL A 194 8.54 -1.39 2.78
C VAL A 194 9.36 -0.57 1.79
N VAL A 195 9.74 0.63 2.19
CA VAL A 195 10.62 1.52 1.44
C VAL A 195 11.82 1.80 2.33
N CYS A 196 13.02 1.75 1.76
CA CYS A 196 14.26 2.12 2.44
C CYS A 196 14.82 3.39 1.80
N GLU A 197 15.14 4.37 2.62
CA GLU A 197 15.79 5.62 2.26
C GLU A 197 17.29 5.52 2.58
N LEU A 198 18.12 5.86 1.59
CA LEU A 198 19.59 5.88 1.65
C LEU A 198 20.13 7.30 1.68
#